data_AF-A0A960TQU4-F1
#
_entry.id   AF-A0A960TQU4-F1
#
_cell.length_a   1.000
_cell.length_b   1.000
_cell.length_c   1.000
_cell.angle_alpha   90.00
_cell.angle_beta   90.00
_cell.angle_gamma   90.00
#
_symmetry.space_group_name_H-M   'P 1'
#
loop_
_entity.id
_entity.type
_entity.pdbx_description
1 polymer ?
#
loop_
_entity_poly.entity_id
_entity_poly.type
_entity_poly.pdbx_seq_one_letter_code
_entity_poly.pdbx_strand_id
1 'polypeptide(L)'
;FGLYAWQLASHKALRYLAPVFQVAALVANALLVGRAPVWDVLMLLQGVFYAAALAGLATGGRGMPPLVVFPYYLCLLNSAAGLALIKFLRGERQVVWNPRT
;
A
#
# COMPACT_ATOMS: atom_id res chain seq x y z
N PHE A 1 -19.41 -7.49 23.18
CA PHE A 1 -19.27 -7.37 21.70
C PHE A 1 -18.43 -6.17 21.23
N GLY A 2 -18.32 -5.06 21.97
CA GLY A 2 -17.59 -3.86 21.51
C GLY A 2 -16.11 -4.07 21.14
N LEU A 3 -15.35 -4.79 21.97
CA LEU A 3 -13.93 -5.08 21.68
C LEU A 3 -13.71 -5.90 20.41
N TYR A 4 -14.59 -6.86 20.14
CA TYR A 4 -14.49 -7.71 18.96
C TYR A 4 -14.84 -6.94 17.68
N ALA A 5 -15.87 -6.09 17.74
CA ALA A 5 -16.21 -5.19 16.64
C ALA A 5 -15.08 -4.18 16.35
N TRP A 6 -14.44 -3.64 17.39
CA TRP A 6 -13.28 -2.76 17.26
C TRP A 6 -12.08 -3.45 16.61
N GLN A 7 -11.74 -4.67 17.06
CA GLN A 7 -10.65 -5.46 16.47
C GLN A 7 -10.93 -5.77 14.99
N LEU A 8 -12.17 -6.13 14.66
CA LEU A 8 -12.56 -6.40 13.28
C LEU A 8 -12.48 -5.13 12.40
N ALA A 9 -13.01 -4.01 12.89
CA ALA A 9 -12.96 -2.74 12.18
C ALA A 9 -11.52 -2.27 11.98
N SER A 10 -10.71 -2.22 13.04
CA SER A 10 -9.31 -1.82 12.96
C SER A 10 -8.52 -2.73 12.03
N HIS A 11 -8.58 -4.05 12.21
CA HIS A 11 -7.71 -4.96 11.46
C HIS A 11 -8.17 -5.19 10.01
N LYS A 12 -9.48 -5.32 9.75
CA LYS A 12 -9.97 -5.56 8.37
C LYS A 12 -10.14 -4.26 7.61
N ALA A 13 -10.80 -3.24 8.18
CA ALA A 13 -11.07 -2.02 7.42
C ALA A 13 -9.79 -1.24 7.09
N LEU A 14 -8.88 -1.07 8.06
CA LEU A 14 -7.62 -0.36 7.80
C LEU A 14 -6.74 -1.09 6.79
N ARG A 15 -6.76 -2.43 6.78
CA ARG A 15 -6.01 -3.20 5.78
C ARG A 15 -6.50 -2.94 4.35
N TYR A 16 -7.81 -2.82 4.13
CA TYR A 16 -8.34 -2.49 2.80
C TYR A 16 -8.14 -1.03 2.43
N LEU A 17 -8.04 -0.12 3.42
CA LEU A 17 -7.78 1.31 3.23
C LEU A 17 -6.29 1.67 3.17
N ALA A 18 -5.39 0.74 3.50
CA ALA A 18 -3.94 0.92 3.44
C ALA A 18 -3.43 1.59 2.13
N PRO A 19 -3.86 1.20 0.92
CA PRO A 19 -3.46 1.89 -0.30
C PRO A 19 -3.91 3.36 -0.35
N VAL A 20 -5.08 3.69 0.20
CA VAL A 20 -5.59 5.07 0.25
C VAL A 20 -4.70 5.90 1.18
N PHE A 21 -4.34 5.37 2.35
CA PHE A 21 -3.42 6.06 3.26
C PHE A 21 -2.03 6.24 2.67
N GLN A 22 -1.54 5.27 1.90
CA GLN A 22 -0.24 5.35 1.23
C GLN A 22 -0.21 6.48 0.18
N VAL A 23 -1.28 6.64 -0.61
CA VAL A 23 -1.43 7.75 -1.55
C VAL A 23 -1.61 9.09 -0.81
N ALA A 24 -2.45 9.12 0.22
CA ALA A 24 -2.69 10.32 1.02
C ALA A 24 -1.41 10.82 1.69
N ALA A 25 -0.57 9.92 2.21
CA ALA A 25 0.73 10.27 2.79
C ALA A 25 1.68 10.91 1.76
N LEU A 26 1.73 10.36 0.54
CA LEU A 26 2.54 10.93 -0.55
C LEU A 26 2.07 12.34 -0.92
N VAL A 27 0.76 12.52 -1.08
CA VAL A 27 0.16 13.82 -1.40
C VAL A 27 0.41 14.82 -0.28
N ALA A 28 0.20 14.42 0.98
CA ALA A 28 0.44 15.27 2.14
C ALA A 28 1.91 15.71 2.22
N ASN A 29 2.86 14.78 2.07
CA ASN A 29 4.28 15.12 2.07
C ASN A 29 4.64 16.06 0.91
N ALA A 30 4.14 15.81 -0.30
CA ALA A 30 4.37 16.69 -1.44
C ALA A 30 3.86 18.12 -1.22
N LEU A 31 2.74 18.29 -0.51
CA LEU A 31 2.19 19.60 -0.15
C LEU A 31 2.97 20.32 0.98
N LEU A 32 3.70 19.56 1.80
CA LEU A 32 4.42 20.06 2.97
C LEU A 32 5.92 20.28 2.72
N VAL A 33 6.47 19.77 1.61
CA VAL A 33 7.85 20.04 1.17
C VAL A 33 8.14 21.56 1.19
N GLY A 34 9.30 21.92 1.71
CA GLY A 34 9.73 23.31 1.88
C GLY A 34 9.13 24.06 3.07
N ARG A 35 8.18 23.48 3.82
CA ARG A 35 7.65 24.10 5.07
C ARG A 35 8.59 23.92 6.26
N ALA A 36 9.29 22.79 6.31
CA ALA A 36 10.26 22.46 7.35
C ALA A 36 11.19 21.36 6.81
N PRO A 37 12.46 21.31 7.24
CA PRO A 37 13.44 20.35 6.74
C PRO A 37 13.03 18.89 6.98
N VAL A 38 12.20 18.63 8.01
CA VAL A 38 11.64 17.31 8.26
C VAL A 38 10.80 16.78 7.09
N TRP A 39 10.02 17.65 6.42
CA TRP A 39 9.17 17.24 5.31
C TRP A 39 9.98 16.92 4.06
N ASP A 40 11.10 17.62 3.85
CA ASP A 40 12.01 17.36 2.74
C ASP A 40 12.71 16.00 2.91
N VAL A 41 13.16 15.69 4.13
CA VAL A 41 13.75 14.38 4.47
C VAL A 41 12.71 13.27 4.32
N LEU A 42 11.49 13.47 4.81
CA LEU A 42 10.41 12.48 4.68
C LEU A 42 10.04 12.23 3.21
N MET A 43 9.98 13.29 2.39
CA MET A 43 9.73 13.15 0.95
C MET A 43 10.84 12.38 0.26
N LEU A 44 12.11 12.63 0.60
CA LEU A 44 13.25 11.89 0.06
C LEU A 44 13.21 10.41 0.45
N LEU A 45 12.97 10.11 1.73
CA LEU A 45 12.83 8.72 2.20
C LEU A 45 11.67 8.01 1.52
N GLN A 46 10.53 8.68 1.35
CA GLN A 46 9.38 8.14 0.65
C GLN A 46 9.68 7.90 -0.83
N GLY A 47 10.44 8.80 -1.48
CA GLY A 47 10.94 8.61 -2.84
C GLY A 47 11.84 7.39 -2.98
N VAL A 48 12.82 7.22 -2.08
CA VAL A 48 13.71 6.05 -2.04
C VAL A 48 12.91 4.76 -1.82
N PHE A 49 11.92 4.78 -0.92
CA PHE A 49 11.04 3.65 -0.67
C PHE A 49 10.29 3.21 -1.93
N TYR A 50 9.70 4.15 -2.68
CA TYR A 50 9.00 3.82 -3.92
C TYR A 50 9.94 3.44 -5.06
N ALA A 51 11.12 4.05 -5.15
CA ALA A 51 12.14 3.63 -6.12
C ALA A 51 12.59 2.18 -5.88
N ALA A 52 12.81 1.80 -4.62
CA ALA A 52 13.08 0.42 -4.23
C ALA A 52 11.92 -0.51 -4.60
N ALA A 53 10.67 -0.12 -4.33
CA ALA A 53 9.51 -0.91 -4.72
C ALA A 53 9.42 -1.14 -6.24
N LEU A 54 9.73 -0.11 -7.05
CA LEU A 54 9.76 -0.21 -8.51
C LEU A 54 10.90 -1.11 -9.01
N ALA A 55 12.08 -1.06 -8.39
CA ALA A 55 13.20 -1.96 -8.72
C ALA A 55 12.83 -3.44 -8.42
N GLY A 56 12.16 -3.69 -7.30
CA GLY A 56 11.64 -5.01 -6.97
C GLY A 56 10.55 -5.48 -7.95
N LEU A 57 9.72 -4.57 -8.46
CA LEU A 57 8.70 -4.89 -9.47
C LEU A 57 9.33 -5.33 -10.79
N ALA A 58 10.37 -4.64 -11.26
CA ALA A 58 11.08 -4.99 -12.50
C ALA A 58 11.70 -6.40 -12.47
N THR A 59 12.06 -6.89 -11.29
CA THR A 59 12.72 -8.18 -11.07
C THR A 59 11.77 -9.25 -10.53
N GLY A 60 10.49 -8.90 -10.29
CA GLY A 60 9.54 -9.74 -9.58
C GLY A 60 9.99 -10.13 -8.16
N GLY A 61 10.90 -9.36 -7.56
CA GLY A 61 11.50 -9.61 -6.25
C GLY A 61 12.55 -10.72 -6.21
N ARG A 62 12.97 -11.29 -7.36
CA ARG A 62 13.98 -12.36 -7.40
C ARG A 62 15.38 -11.80 -7.38
N GLY A 63 16.25 -12.35 -6.53
CA GLY A 63 17.67 -11.97 -6.45
C GLY A 63 17.94 -10.56 -5.90
N MET A 64 16.92 -9.89 -5.37
CA MET A 64 17.03 -8.56 -4.78
C MET A 64 17.33 -8.64 -3.27
N PRO A 65 18.04 -7.65 -2.70
CA PRO A 65 18.28 -7.62 -1.26
C PRO A 65 16.98 -7.38 -0.48
N PRO A 66 16.91 -7.79 0.81
CA PRO A 66 15.72 -7.62 1.64
C PRO A 66 15.19 -6.18 1.69
N LEU A 67 16.09 -5.19 1.61
CA LEU A 67 15.76 -3.77 1.59
C LEU A 67 14.93 -3.34 0.37
N VAL A 68 15.02 -4.06 -0.75
CA VAL A 68 14.23 -3.83 -1.97
C VAL A 68 12.99 -4.72 -2.00
N VAL A 69 13.13 -5.95 -1.52
CA VAL A 69 12.03 -6.93 -1.44
C VAL A 69 10.92 -6.44 -0.52
N PHE A 70 11.25 -5.85 0.63
CA PHE A 70 10.26 -5.39 1.59
C PHE A 70 9.34 -4.27 1.04
N PRO A 71 9.85 -3.14 0.52
CA PRO A 71 9.02 -2.10 -0.11
C PRO A 71 8.19 -2.63 -1.28
N TYR A 72 8.77 -3.53 -2.08
CA TYR A 72 8.10 -4.16 -3.20
C TYR A 72 6.87 -4.96 -2.75
N TYR A 73 7.03 -5.90 -1.82
CA TYR A 73 5.92 -6.72 -1.34
C TYR A 73 4.84 -5.89 -0.63
N LEU A 74 5.24 -4.86 0.13
CA LEU A 74 4.29 -3.95 0.76
C LEU A 74 3.43 -3.23 -0.30
N CYS A 75 4.06 -2.64 -1.32
CA CYS A 75 3.35 -1.94 -2.40
C CYS A 75 2.51 -2.90 -3.26
N LEU A 76 2.99 -4.12 -3.51
CA LEU A 76 2.26 -5.14 -4.25
C LEU A 76 0.98 -5.55 -3.51
N LEU A 77 1.07 -5.82 -2.21
CA LEU A 77 -0.09 -6.19 -1.41
C LEU A 77 -1.10 -5.04 -1.31
N ASN A 78 -0.64 -3.82 -1.07
CA ASN A 78 -1.50 -2.64 -0.98
C ASN A 78 -2.17 -2.33 -2.33
N SER A 79 -1.46 -2.45 -3.46
CA SER A 79 -2.04 -2.25 -4.79
C SER A 79 -3.09 -3.30 -5.13
N ALA A 80 -2.88 -4.56 -4.78
CA ALA A 80 -3.89 -5.62 -4.91
C ALA A 80 -5.14 -5.32 -4.06
N ALA A 81 -4.97 -4.84 -2.82
CA ALA A 81 -6.07 -4.41 -1.97
C ALA A 81 -6.82 -3.20 -2.57
N GLY A 82 -6.10 -2.24 -3.15
CA GLY A 82 -6.68 -1.07 -3.81
C GLY A 82 -7.50 -1.45 -5.05
N LEU A 83 -7.00 -2.39 -5.86
CA LEU A 83 -7.74 -2.94 -6.98
C LEU A 83 -9.02 -3.64 -6.51
N ALA A 84 -8.94 -4.44 -5.45
CA ALA A 84 -10.11 -5.09 -4.86
C ALA A 84 -11.14 -4.07 -4.34
N LEU A 85 -10.69 -2.97 -3.73
CA LEU A 85 -11.55 -1.88 -3.28
C LEU A 85 -12.26 -1.20 -4.45
N ILE A 86 -11.54 -0.90 -5.55
CA ILE A 86 -12.14 -0.30 -6.75
C ILE A 86 -13.20 -1.22 -7.36
N LYS A 87 -12.90 -2.52 -7.49
CA LYS A 87 -13.85 -3.52 -7.98
C LYS A 87 -15.10 -3.59 -7.10
N PHE A 88 -14.91 -3.60 -5.78
CA PHE A 88 -16.01 -3.57 -4.82
C PHE A 88 -16.88 -2.31 -4.96
N LEU A 89 -16.27 -1.13 -5.08
CA LEU A 89 -16.98 0.13 -5.28
C LEU A 89 -17.74 0.19 -6.62
N ARG A 90 -17.26 -0.50 -7.65
CA ARG A 90 -17.95 -0.68 -8.93
C ARG A 90 -19.11 -1.70 -8.88
N GLY A 91 -19.32 -2.36 -7.74
CA GLY A 91 -20.33 -3.41 -7.61
C GLY A 91 -19.91 -4.75 -8.25
N GLU A 92 -18.66 -4.88 -8.70
CA GLU A 92 -18.14 -6.14 -9.24
C GLU A 92 -18.00 -7.15 -8.09
N ARG A 93 -18.96 -8.06 -7.99
CA ARG A 93 -18.95 -9.11 -6.96
C ARG A 93 -18.37 -10.38 -7.56
N GLN A 94 -17.26 -10.87 -7.02
CA GLN A 94 -16.73 -12.17 -7.40
C GLN A 94 -17.58 -13.27 -6.76
N VAL A 95 -18.62 -13.72 -7.47
CA VAL A 95 -19.58 -14.74 -6.99
C VAL A 95 -19.05 -16.16 -7.22
N VAL A 96 -18.25 -16.36 -8.28
CA VAL A 96 -17.67 -17.66 -8.63
C VAL A 96 -16.22 -17.69 -8.15
N TRP A 97 -15.94 -18.61 -7.22
CA TRP A 97 -14.56 -18.96 -6.86
C TRP A 97 -13.99 -19.86 -7.95
N ASN A 98 -13.00 -19.37 -8.72
CA ASN A 98 -12.29 -20.19 -9.68
C ASN A 98 -10.99 -20.71 -9.01
N PRO A 99 -10.93 -21.96 -8.56
CA PRO A 99 -9.72 -22.52 -7.97
C PRO A 99 -8.62 -22.55 -9.03
N ARG A 100 -7.42 -22.06 -8.67
CA ARG A 100 -6.24 -22.25 -9.52
C ARG A 100 -5.79 -23.71 -9.35
N THR A 101 -5.93 -24.50 -10.41
CA THR A 101 -5.35 -25.85 -10.55
C THR A 101 -3.83 -25.78 -10.60
#